data_AF-A0A813MMC6-F1
#
_entry.id   AF-A0A813MMC6-F1
#
_cell.length_a   1.000
_cell.length_b   1.000
_cell.length_c   1.000
_cell.angle_alpha   90.00
_cell.angle_beta   90.00
_cell.angle_gamma   90.00
#
_symmetry.space_group_name_H-M   'P 1'
#
loop_
_entity.id
_entity.type
_entity.pdbx_description
1 polymer ?
#
loop_
_entity_poly.entity_id
_entity_poly.type
_entity_poly.pdbx_seq_one_letter_code
_entity_poly.pdbx_strand_id
1 'polypeptide(L)'
;MKIIEYRILMPLTLDENLIGQLWSFAEVSRENTGGGEGVEILENTLFDLPLDSNGQLILRKLPEYEDFDTQTNGKKSKKESKENLKKEERSKSLERSDIASVGSQSQLHQSKTFNGVLESNSATNISNFNHDITKYGQYTHKLYKIASKLPWFVRKLLPKDSTLIHEKSWNMYPTVKTVLTNEYFKSSIRVELDTVTREIKDGKFENNVHNLTPAQLEKREIVFIDIAEKLDGENKESEDPSKFKSQKTGRGPLVPGEWYKGHKPLLCCYKLVTAEIKLFGLQTKAEGYLKTMYKQLFTIFHRQIFCWIDKWHGLSLEEVRKIEYDLARILLKKIDEGELSKNQLVNE
;
A
#
# COMPACT_ATOMS: atom_id res chain seq x y z
N MET A 1 -0.47 6.90 -20.29
CA MET A 1 -1.11 6.23 -19.15
C MET A 1 -1.24 4.76 -19.50
N LYS A 2 -0.62 3.90 -18.70
CA LYS A 2 -0.69 2.45 -18.82
C LYS A 2 -1.74 1.94 -17.82
N ILE A 3 -2.65 1.09 -18.27
CA ILE A 3 -3.73 0.50 -17.44
C ILE A 3 -3.60 -1.02 -17.50
N ILE A 4 -3.38 -1.65 -16.35
CA ILE A 4 -3.24 -3.11 -16.25
C ILE A 4 -4.14 -3.61 -15.11
N GLU A 5 -5.03 -4.54 -15.40
CA GLU A 5 -5.89 -5.20 -14.41
C GLU A 5 -5.35 -6.60 -14.14
N TYR A 6 -4.87 -6.82 -12.91
CA TYR A 6 -4.47 -8.14 -12.44
C TYR A 6 -5.66 -8.84 -11.79
N ARG A 7 -5.98 -10.04 -12.27
CA ARG A 7 -7.06 -10.88 -11.73
C ARG A 7 -6.45 -12.05 -10.99
N ILE A 8 -6.62 -12.04 -9.66
CA ILE A 8 -5.98 -13.00 -8.78
C ILE A 8 -7.07 -13.83 -8.11
N LEU A 9 -7.12 -15.11 -8.44
CA LEU A 9 -8.05 -16.03 -7.81
C LEU A 9 -7.52 -16.43 -6.43
N MET A 10 -8.43 -16.51 -5.45
CA MET A 10 -8.10 -17.01 -4.11
C MET A 10 -9.16 -18.02 -3.64
N PRO A 11 -8.76 -19.16 -3.05
CA PRO A 11 -9.67 -20.17 -2.48
C PRO A 11 -10.18 -19.74 -1.08
N LEU A 12 -10.71 -18.52 -0.98
CA LEU A 12 -11.11 -17.85 0.26
C LEU A 12 -12.51 -17.23 0.14
N THR A 13 -13.20 -17.05 1.25
CA THR A 13 -14.37 -16.14 1.34
C THR A 13 -13.92 -14.68 1.38
N LEU A 14 -14.85 -13.72 1.20
CA LEU A 14 -14.54 -12.29 1.35
C LEU A 14 -13.99 -11.96 2.74
N ASP A 15 -14.63 -12.48 3.79
CA ASP A 15 -14.22 -12.24 5.18
C ASP A 15 -12.83 -12.82 5.46
N GLU A 16 -12.59 -14.08 5.07
CA GLU A 16 -11.28 -14.71 5.20
C GLU A 16 -10.20 -13.92 4.46
N ASN A 17 -10.51 -13.42 3.26
CA ASN A 17 -9.55 -12.65 2.48
C ASN A 17 -9.26 -11.28 3.11
N LEU A 18 -10.23 -10.61 3.74
CA LEU A 18 -9.98 -9.39 4.49
C LEU A 18 -8.99 -9.64 5.63
N ILE A 19 -9.26 -10.66 6.47
CA ILE A 19 -8.41 -11.05 7.60
C ILE A 19 -7.02 -11.47 7.11
N GLY A 20 -6.95 -12.34 6.10
CA GLY A 20 -5.71 -12.87 5.55
C GLY A 20 -4.85 -11.78 4.90
N GLN A 21 -5.43 -10.81 4.20
CA GLN A 21 -4.68 -9.70 3.62
C GLN A 21 -4.08 -8.78 4.70
N LEU A 22 -4.87 -8.38 5.70
CA LEU A 22 -4.39 -7.51 6.78
C LEU A 22 -3.27 -8.19 7.59
N TRP A 23 -3.48 -9.45 7.99
CA TRP A 23 -2.49 -10.22 8.74
C TRP A 23 -1.21 -10.44 7.92
N SER A 24 -1.33 -10.85 6.66
CA SER A 24 -0.16 -11.11 5.81
C SER A 24 0.61 -9.83 5.49
N PHE A 25 -0.08 -8.69 5.33
CA PHE A 25 0.59 -7.40 5.15
C PHE A 25 1.44 -7.03 6.38
N ALA A 26 0.92 -7.25 7.58
CA ALA A 26 1.64 -7.04 8.82
C ALA A 26 2.91 -7.93 8.87
N GLU A 27 2.78 -9.22 8.56
CA GLU A 27 3.90 -10.16 8.60
C GLU A 27 4.97 -9.84 7.55
N VAL A 28 4.57 -9.59 6.31
CA VAL A 28 5.50 -9.18 5.25
C VAL A 28 6.21 -7.90 5.65
N SER A 29 5.51 -6.92 6.21
CA SER A 29 6.11 -5.67 6.70
C SER A 29 7.16 -5.94 7.78
N ARG A 30 6.90 -6.89 8.68
CA ARG A 30 7.84 -7.32 9.71
C ARG A 30 9.09 -7.99 9.15
N GLU A 31 8.94 -8.89 8.18
CA GLU A 31 10.06 -9.59 7.56
C GLU A 31 10.95 -8.65 6.73
N ASN A 32 10.35 -7.57 6.23
CA ASN A 32 10.97 -6.64 5.29
C ASN A 32 11.45 -5.32 5.91
N THR A 33 11.32 -5.16 7.23
CA THR A 33 11.73 -3.91 7.91
C THR A 33 12.87 -4.18 8.88
N GLY A 34 13.91 -3.36 8.75
CA GLY A 34 15.13 -3.40 9.53
C GLY A 34 16.30 -2.73 8.81
N GLY A 35 17.37 -2.40 9.54
CA GLY A 35 18.58 -1.78 9.00
C GLY A 35 18.33 -0.40 8.40
N GLY A 36 17.36 0.35 8.93
CA GLY A 36 16.95 1.66 8.40
C GLY A 36 16.09 1.61 7.13
N GLU A 37 15.74 0.42 6.64
CA GLU A 37 14.89 0.21 5.46
C GLU A 37 13.60 -0.55 5.81
N GLY A 38 12.61 -0.52 4.92
CA GLY A 38 11.33 -1.20 5.12
C GLY A 38 10.12 -0.27 5.07
N VAL A 39 9.14 -0.55 5.92
CA VAL A 39 7.84 0.12 5.96
C VAL A 39 7.73 0.95 7.23
N GLU A 40 7.56 2.25 7.07
CA GLU A 40 7.21 3.17 8.16
C GLU A 40 5.73 3.56 8.04
N ILE A 41 4.97 3.45 9.12
CA ILE A 41 3.55 3.84 9.15
C ILE A 41 3.48 5.27 9.69
N LEU A 42 3.12 6.21 8.82
CA LEU A 42 3.00 7.64 9.13
C LEU A 42 1.62 8.00 9.68
N GLU A 43 0.58 7.38 9.12
CA GLU A 43 -0.80 7.57 9.56
C GLU A 43 -1.58 6.26 9.43
N ASN A 44 -2.47 6.00 10.39
CA ASN A 44 -3.42 4.90 10.36
C ASN A 44 -4.69 5.32 11.11
N THR A 45 -5.68 5.81 10.37
CA THR A 45 -6.87 6.49 10.91
C THR A 45 -8.14 5.98 10.25
N LEU A 46 -9.25 6.05 10.98
CA LEU A 46 -10.56 5.72 10.45
C LEU A 46 -11.21 6.94 9.81
N PHE A 47 -12.08 6.70 8.84
CA PHE A 47 -12.91 7.74 8.26
C PHE A 47 -14.32 7.21 7.98
N ASP A 48 -15.30 8.09 8.01
CA ASP A 48 -16.68 7.76 7.66
C ASP A 48 -16.77 7.43 6.16
N LEU A 49 -17.42 6.32 5.81
CA LEU A 49 -17.60 5.97 4.41
C LEU A 49 -18.42 7.05 3.70
N PRO A 50 -17.93 7.58 2.56
CA PRO A 50 -18.66 8.61 1.84
C PRO A 50 -19.78 7.96 1.04
N LEU A 51 -20.95 7.75 1.65
CA LEU A 51 -22.09 7.12 0.99
C LEU A 51 -23.01 8.15 0.32
N ASP A 52 -23.64 7.78 -0.80
CA ASP A 52 -24.73 8.54 -1.41
C ASP A 52 -26.06 8.29 -0.69
N SER A 53 -27.13 8.93 -1.14
CA SER A 53 -28.48 8.77 -0.56
C SER A 53 -29.01 7.34 -0.66
N ASN A 54 -28.41 6.49 -1.49
CA ASN A 54 -28.78 5.09 -1.69
C ASN A 54 -27.81 4.13 -0.97
N GLY A 55 -26.87 4.65 -0.16
CA GLY A 55 -25.89 3.83 0.54
C GLY A 55 -24.74 3.33 -0.35
N GLN A 56 -24.51 3.93 -1.52
CA GLN A 56 -23.39 3.56 -2.40
C GLN A 56 -22.15 4.44 -2.16
N LEU A 57 -20.96 3.85 -2.22
CA LEU A 57 -19.69 4.55 -2.03
C LEU A 57 -19.43 5.62 -3.10
N ILE A 58 -19.08 6.82 -2.66
CA ILE A 58 -18.68 7.98 -3.46
C ILE A 58 -17.16 8.18 -3.32
N LEU A 59 -16.38 7.51 -4.17
CA LEU A 59 -14.91 7.52 -4.12
C LEU A 59 -14.29 8.93 -4.25
N ARG A 60 -14.92 9.84 -5.01
CA ARG A 60 -14.42 11.22 -5.19
C ARG A 60 -14.46 12.09 -3.93
N LYS A 61 -15.12 11.64 -2.86
CA LYS A 61 -15.23 12.37 -1.59
C LYS A 61 -14.25 11.88 -0.52
N LEU A 62 -13.29 11.02 -0.89
CA LEU A 62 -12.31 10.52 0.05
C LEU A 62 -11.42 11.66 0.59
N PRO A 63 -11.07 11.63 1.89
CA PRO A 63 -10.22 12.65 2.51
C PRO A 63 -8.88 12.78 1.78
N GLU A 64 -8.41 14.01 1.56
CA GLU A 64 -7.14 14.34 0.86
C GLU A 64 -6.97 13.74 -0.54
N TYR A 65 -8.04 13.24 -1.16
CA TYR A 65 -8.03 12.81 -2.55
C TYR A 65 -8.07 14.05 -3.46
N GLU A 66 -6.93 14.73 -3.61
CA GLU A 66 -6.78 15.76 -4.62
C GLU A 66 -6.56 15.10 -5.99
N ASP A 67 -7.55 15.22 -6.88
CA ASP A 67 -7.34 14.97 -8.31
C ASP A 67 -6.30 15.97 -8.82
N PHE A 68 -5.09 15.46 -9.07
CA PHE A 68 -3.93 16.23 -9.54
C PHE A 68 -4.18 17.05 -10.83
N ASP A 69 -5.28 16.79 -11.54
CA ASP A 69 -5.70 17.59 -12.70
C ASP A 69 -5.93 19.07 -12.36
N THR A 70 -6.25 19.41 -11.11
CA THR A 70 -6.54 20.80 -10.72
C THR A 70 -5.29 21.69 -10.56
N GLN A 71 -4.08 21.13 -10.42
CA GLN A 71 -2.86 21.93 -10.26
C GLN A 71 -2.22 22.39 -11.58
N THR A 72 -2.69 21.90 -12.74
CA THR A 72 -2.16 22.36 -14.05
C THR A 72 -2.83 23.64 -14.57
N ASN A 73 -3.97 24.05 -14.03
CA ASN A 73 -4.68 25.28 -14.42
C ASN A 73 -4.63 26.44 -13.41
N GLY A 74 -3.90 26.29 -12.30
CA GLY A 74 -3.71 27.32 -11.27
C GLY A 74 -2.66 28.40 -11.60
N LYS A 75 -2.58 28.92 -12.84
CA LYS A 75 -1.66 30.03 -13.16
C LYS A 75 -2.16 31.42 -12.71
N LYS A 76 -3.28 31.51 -11.99
CA LYS A 76 -3.86 32.80 -11.56
C LYS A 76 -3.74 33.18 -10.07
N SER A 77 -3.33 32.30 -9.14
CA SER A 77 -3.23 32.68 -7.71
C SER A 77 -1.82 32.99 -7.20
N LYS A 78 -0.77 32.84 -8.01
CA LYS A 78 0.63 33.14 -7.60
C LYS A 78 1.01 34.64 -7.61
N LYS A 79 0.09 35.54 -7.94
CA LYS A 79 0.37 36.99 -7.99
C LYS A 79 0.02 37.73 -6.69
N GLU A 80 -0.95 37.24 -5.91
CA GLU A 80 -1.35 37.88 -4.64
C GLU A 80 -0.52 37.41 -3.42
N SER A 81 0.08 36.21 -3.47
CA SER A 81 0.92 35.70 -2.37
C SER A 81 2.35 36.25 -2.35
N LYS A 82 2.86 36.76 -3.49
CA LYS A 82 4.21 37.37 -3.57
C LYS A 82 4.27 38.81 -3.05
N GLU A 83 3.14 39.51 -2.94
CA GLU A 83 3.09 40.87 -2.41
C GLU A 83 3.04 40.90 -0.87
N ASN A 84 2.49 39.86 -0.24
CA ASN A 84 2.44 39.76 1.22
C ASN A 84 3.76 39.26 1.84
N LEU A 85 4.50 38.35 1.17
CA LEU A 85 5.81 37.88 1.65
C LEU A 85 6.90 38.97 1.66
N LYS A 86 6.85 39.93 0.71
CA LYS A 86 7.82 41.04 0.68
C LYS A 86 7.60 42.10 1.77
N LYS A 87 6.41 42.19 2.35
CA LYS A 87 6.14 43.09 3.49
C LYS A 87 6.59 42.48 4.82
N GLU A 88 6.59 41.15 4.95
CA GLU A 88 6.98 40.44 6.17
C GLU A 88 8.50 40.23 6.30
N GLU A 89 9.24 40.14 5.19
CA GLU A 89 10.71 40.07 5.23
C GLU A 89 11.37 41.42 5.59
N ARG A 90 10.66 42.53 5.39
CA ARG A 90 11.16 43.88 5.71
C ARG A 90 10.97 44.27 7.19
N SER A 91 10.08 43.60 7.91
CA SER A 91 9.92 43.78 9.37
C SER A 91 10.86 42.89 10.18
N LYS A 92 11.29 41.74 9.65
CA LYS A 92 12.18 40.79 10.34
C LYS A 92 13.68 41.10 10.22
N SER A 93 14.07 42.15 9.48
CA SER A 93 15.48 42.59 9.37
C SER A 93 15.94 43.54 10.47
N LEU A 94 15.09 43.86 11.45
CA LEU A 94 15.40 44.78 12.55
C LEU A 94 15.62 44.12 13.92
N GLU A 95 15.46 42.80 14.05
CA GLU A 95 15.57 42.09 15.35
C GLU A 95 16.54 40.90 15.35
N ARG A 96 17.66 40.98 14.62
CA ARG A 96 18.74 39.98 14.74
C ARG A 96 20.11 40.61 14.95
N SER A 97 20.28 41.25 16.10
CA SER A 97 21.53 41.13 16.86
C SER A 97 21.18 40.34 18.13
N ASP A 98 21.61 39.10 18.17
CA ASP A 98 21.99 38.32 19.37
C ASP A 98 21.58 36.85 19.25
N ILE A 99 22.51 36.02 19.77
CA ILE A 99 22.38 34.60 20.09
C ILE A 99 22.70 33.64 18.93
N ALA A 100 24.00 33.36 18.81
CA ALA A 100 24.53 32.10 18.32
C ALA A 100 24.61 31.08 19.48
N SER A 101 24.00 29.92 19.31
CA SER A 101 24.36 28.58 19.84
C SER A 101 23.11 27.70 19.89
N VAL A 102 23.30 26.37 20.03
CA VAL A 102 22.28 25.29 20.06
C VAL A 102 22.02 24.61 18.71
N GLY A 103 23.04 23.89 18.22
CA GLY A 103 22.85 22.67 17.43
C GLY A 103 22.93 21.46 18.38
N SER A 104 21.81 20.77 18.62
CA SER A 104 21.69 19.37 19.12
C SER A 104 20.34 19.04 19.75
N GLN A 105 19.38 19.97 19.85
CA GLN A 105 18.07 19.70 20.50
C GLN A 105 16.91 19.33 19.55
N SER A 106 17.07 19.38 18.22
CA SER A 106 15.94 19.20 17.28
C SER A 106 15.46 17.76 17.11
N GLN A 107 16.35 16.75 17.22
CA GLN A 107 15.95 15.34 17.06
C GLN A 107 15.25 14.76 18.30
N LEU A 108 15.60 15.23 19.52
CA LEU A 108 14.95 14.79 20.75
C LEU A 108 13.52 15.36 20.92
N HIS A 109 13.22 16.50 20.28
CA HIS A 109 11.92 17.15 20.38
C HIS A 109 10.85 16.50 19.49
N GLN A 110 11.20 15.97 18.30
CA GLN A 110 10.26 15.25 17.44
C GLN A 110 9.83 13.88 18.00
N SER A 111 10.76 13.16 18.64
CA SER A 111 10.45 11.90 19.34
C SER A 111 9.49 12.10 20.51
N LYS A 112 9.64 13.22 21.26
CA LYS A 112 8.76 13.55 22.39
C LYS A 112 7.35 14.00 21.97
N THR A 113 7.19 14.73 20.87
CA THR A 113 5.86 15.08 20.34
C THR A 113 5.15 13.87 19.75
N PHE A 114 5.87 12.91 19.14
CA PHE A 114 5.27 11.71 18.55
C PHE A 114 4.79 10.69 19.60
N ASN A 115 5.54 10.45 20.68
CA ASN A 115 5.03 9.67 21.81
C ASN A 115 3.76 10.32 22.40
N GLY A 116 3.71 11.66 22.48
CA GLY A 116 2.51 12.40 22.91
C GLY A 116 1.31 12.26 21.97
N VAL A 117 1.51 12.17 20.65
CA VAL A 117 0.44 11.94 19.66
C VAL A 117 -0.06 10.49 19.69
N LEU A 118 0.83 9.51 19.85
CA LEU A 118 0.44 8.10 20.01
C LEU A 118 -0.24 7.83 21.36
N GLU A 119 0.21 8.48 22.44
CA GLU A 119 -0.37 8.34 23.78
C GLU A 119 -1.71 9.08 23.92
N SER A 120 -1.84 10.29 23.36
CA SER A 120 -3.14 11.01 23.35
C SER A 120 -4.19 10.33 22.45
N ASN A 121 -3.76 9.63 21.40
CA ASN A 121 -4.63 8.77 20.59
C ASN A 121 -4.86 7.38 21.22
N SER A 122 -4.16 6.99 22.30
CA SER A 122 -4.27 5.64 22.89
C SER A 122 -5.46 5.49 23.84
N ALA A 123 -5.85 6.53 24.57
CA ALA A 123 -6.95 6.44 25.53
C ALA A 123 -8.33 6.37 24.85
N THR A 124 -8.47 6.89 23.62
CA THR A 124 -9.73 6.95 22.86
C THR A 124 -9.84 5.92 21.74
N ASN A 125 -8.74 5.31 21.26
CA ASN A 125 -8.79 4.31 20.17
C ASN A 125 -8.75 2.85 20.62
N ILE A 126 -8.31 2.55 21.85
CA ILE A 126 -8.27 1.14 22.33
C ILE A 126 -9.68 0.61 22.61
N SER A 127 -10.67 1.47 22.89
CA SER A 127 -12.05 1.06 23.19
C SER A 127 -12.89 0.69 21.96
N ASN A 128 -12.30 0.67 20.75
CA ASN A 128 -13.07 0.77 19.52
C ASN A 128 -12.72 -0.29 18.45
N PHE A 129 -11.98 -1.35 18.74
CA PHE A 129 -11.59 -2.35 17.72
C PHE A 129 -12.76 -3.09 17.02
N ASN A 130 -14.01 -2.90 17.48
CA ASN A 130 -15.22 -3.47 16.92
C ASN A 130 -15.91 -2.51 15.92
N HIS A 131 -15.19 -2.12 14.86
CA HIS A 131 -15.70 -1.16 13.88
C HIS A 131 -16.56 -1.82 12.81
N ASP A 132 -17.75 -1.23 12.61
CA ASP A 132 -18.68 -1.59 11.55
C ASP A 132 -18.10 -1.20 10.18
N ILE A 133 -17.59 -2.20 9.45
CA ILE A 133 -17.02 -2.02 8.10
C ILE A 133 -18.03 -1.48 7.08
N THR A 134 -19.33 -1.47 7.42
CA THR A 134 -20.37 -0.85 6.58
C THR A 134 -20.50 0.66 6.81
N LYS A 135 -19.87 1.19 7.87
CA LYS A 135 -19.91 2.61 8.25
C LYS A 135 -18.56 3.29 8.13
N TYR A 136 -17.47 2.56 8.38
CA TYR A 136 -16.12 3.12 8.44
C TYR A 136 -15.18 2.48 7.43
N GLY A 137 -14.32 3.30 6.83
CA GLY A 137 -13.13 2.88 6.11
C GLY A 137 -11.87 3.10 6.93
N GLN A 138 -10.75 2.52 6.48
CA GLN A 138 -9.42 2.71 7.06
C GLN A 138 -8.53 3.47 6.09
N TYR A 139 -7.98 4.58 6.52
CA TYR A 139 -6.92 5.30 5.83
C TYR A 139 -5.55 4.90 6.41
N THR A 140 -4.58 4.66 5.54
CA THR A 140 -3.17 4.48 5.94
C THR A 140 -2.26 5.30 5.06
N HIS A 141 -1.29 5.97 5.66
CA HIS A 141 -0.14 6.58 4.99
C HIS A 141 1.12 5.85 5.40
N LYS A 142 1.82 5.23 4.44
CA LYS A 142 3.07 4.51 4.66
C LYS A 142 4.19 5.13 3.85
N LEU A 143 5.40 5.07 4.39
CA LEU A 143 6.63 5.42 3.71
C LEU A 143 7.47 4.15 3.53
N TYR A 144 7.66 3.75 2.28
CA TYR A 144 8.53 2.64 1.92
C TYR A 144 9.95 3.17 1.66
N LYS A 145 10.91 2.68 2.43
CA LYS A 145 12.36 2.90 2.27
C LYS A 145 12.95 1.67 1.60
N ILE A 146 13.19 1.72 0.29
CA ILE A 146 13.49 0.51 -0.52
C ILE A 146 14.85 0.53 -1.23
N ALA A 147 15.80 1.33 -0.76
CA ALA A 147 17.05 1.56 -1.46
C ALA A 147 17.84 0.26 -1.74
N SER A 148 17.98 -0.64 -0.77
CA SER A 148 18.65 -1.93 -0.95
C SER A 148 17.81 -2.97 -1.71
N LYS A 149 16.50 -2.77 -1.79
CA LYS A 149 15.55 -3.69 -2.45
C LYS A 149 15.39 -3.43 -3.95
N LEU A 150 15.88 -2.29 -4.44
CA LEU A 150 15.92 -2.01 -5.86
C LEU A 150 17.05 -2.81 -6.53
N PRO A 151 16.83 -3.32 -7.77
CA PRO A 151 17.91 -3.93 -8.53
C PRO A 151 19.14 -3.01 -8.63
N TRP A 152 20.35 -3.56 -8.56
CA TRP A 152 21.57 -2.76 -8.46
C TRP A 152 21.73 -1.74 -9.59
N PHE A 153 21.28 -2.07 -10.81
CA PHE A 153 21.35 -1.17 -11.97
C PHE A 153 20.37 0.01 -11.84
N VAL A 154 19.24 -0.18 -11.14
CA VAL A 154 18.29 0.90 -10.82
C VAL A 154 18.91 1.81 -9.76
N ARG A 155 19.49 1.24 -8.70
CA ARG A 155 20.12 2.00 -7.61
C ARG A 155 21.26 2.92 -8.09
N LYS A 156 22.04 2.51 -9.10
CA LYS A 156 23.11 3.36 -9.67
C LYS A 156 22.60 4.56 -10.47
N LEU A 157 21.37 4.51 -10.98
CA LEU A 157 20.78 5.55 -11.81
C LEU A 157 19.92 6.54 -11.00
N LEU A 158 19.55 6.17 -9.76
CA LEU A 158 18.54 6.85 -8.97
C LEU A 158 19.16 7.58 -7.75
N PRO A 159 18.87 8.87 -7.53
CA PRO A 159 19.24 9.56 -6.30
C PRO A 159 18.60 8.90 -5.08
N LYS A 160 19.24 9.01 -3.91
CA LYS A 160 18.77 8.35 -2.67
C LYS A 160 17.31 8.70 -2.33
N ASP A 161 16.92 9.97 -2.47
CA ASP A 161 15.56 10.44 -2.17
C ASP A 161 14.50 9.84 -3.10
N SER A 162 14.89 9.35 -4.28
CA SER A 162 13.98 8.66 -5.21
C SER A 162 13.63 7.23 -4.78
N THR A 163 14.27 6.71 -3.73
CA THR A 163 13.99 5.38 -3.16
C THR A 163 12.96 5.39 -2.03
N LEU A 164 12.39 6.57 -1.75
CA LEU A 164 11.31 6.80 -0.80
C LEU A 164 9.97 6.82 -1.52
N ILE A 165 9.05 5.92 -1.18
CA ILE A 165 7.73 5.86 -1.82
C ILE A 165 6.67 6.09 -0.74
N HIS A 166 5.84 7.11 -0.93
CA HIS A 166 4.66 7.32 -0.10
C HIS A 166 3.50 6.51 -0.67
N GLU A 167 2.87 5.69 0.17
CA GLU A 167 1.62 4.99 -0.12
C GLU A 167 0.52 5.57 0.73
N LYS A 168 -0.47 6.19 0.10
CA LYS A 168 -1.74 6.54 0.73
C LYS A 168 -2.79 5.52 0.29
N SER A 169 -3.46 4.87 1.23
CA SER A 169 -4.45 3.82 0.95
C SER A 169 -5.73 4.08 1.72
N TRP A 170 -6.87 3.99 1.04
CA TRP A 170 -8.23 4.09 1.55
C TRP A 170 -8.90 2.72 1.37
N ASN A 171 -8.96 1.97 2.46
CA ASN A 171 -9.58 0.65 2.50
C ASN A 171 -11.06 0.77 2.91
N MET A 172 -11.95 0.45 1.98
CA MET A 172 -13.41 0.42 2.13
C MET A 172 -13.89 -0.96 1.69
N TYR A 173 -13.29 -2.01 2.27
CA TYR A 173 -13.43 -3.39 1.81
C TYR A 173 -14.90 -3.74 1.47
N PRO A 174 -15.18 -4.32 0.29
CA PRO A 174 -14.26 -5.02 -0.62
C PRO A 174 -13.53 -4.14 -1.65
N THR A 175 -13.64 -2.82 -1.55
CA THR A 175 -12.96 -1.87 -2.44
C THR A 175 -11.81 -1.18 -1.71
N VAL A 176 -10.65 -1.09 -2.35
CA VAL A 176 -9.48 -0.39 -1.79
C VAL A 176 -8.90 0.52 -2.87
N LYS A 177 -8.65 1.78 -2.53
CA LYS A 177 -7.90 2.70 -3.39
C LYS A 177 -6.54 2.96 -2.79
N THR A 178 -5.49 2.89 -3.58
CA THR A 178 -4.12 3.18 -3.15
C THR A 178 -3.46 4.11 -4.16
N VAL A 179 -2.76 5.13 -3.68
CA VAL A 179 -1.99 6.07 -4.49
C VAL A 179 -0.54 6.04 -4.01
N LEU A 180 0.36 5.79 -4.95
CA LEU A 180 1.79 5.78 -4.72
C LEU A 180 2.42 7.03 -5.35
N THR A 181 3.12 7.80 -4.51
CA THR A 181 3.84 9.01 -4.90
C THR A 181 5.29 8.94 -4.49
N ASN A 182 6.11 9.75 -5.14
CA ASN A 182 7.54 9.85 -4.87
C ASN A 182 7.95 11.31 -4.99
N GLU A 183 8.54 11.86 -3.92
CA GLU A 183 8.90 13.28 -3.83
C GLU A 183 9.93 13.71 -4.89
N TYR A 184 10.81 12.79 -5.29
CA TYR A 184 11.83 13.07 -6.30
C TYR A 184 11.21 13.20 -7.70
N PHE A 185 10.37 12.23 -8.09
CA PHE A 185 9.72 12.23 -9.41
C PHE A 185 8.54 13.21 -9.51
N LYS A 186 8.00 13.66 -8.38
CA LYS A 186 6.85 14.59 -8.31
C LYS A 186 5.71 14.10 -9.22
N SER A 187 5.26 14.94 -10.15
CA SER A 187 4.21 14.63 -11.12
C SER A 187 4.65 13.79 -12.33
N SER A 188 5.91 13.38 -12.37
CA SER A 188 6.46 12.59 -13.48
C SER A 188 6.11 11.11 -13.37
N ILE A 189 5.86 10.61 -12.16
CA ILE A 189 5.43 9.23 -11.93
C ILE A 189 4.28 9.26 -10.92
N ARG A 190 3.10 8.81 -11.36
CA ARG A 190 1.95 8.55 -10.50
C ARG A 190 1.48 7.14 -10.75
N VAL A 191 1.30 6.36 -9.68
CA VAL A 191 0.74 5.02 -9.77
C VAL A 191 -0.46 4.94 -8.84
N GLU A 192 -1.59 4.58 -9.41
CA GLU A 192 -2.81 4.28 -8.65
C GLU A 192 -3.09 2.78 -8.73
N LEU A 193 -3.55 2.23 -7.63
CA LEU A 193 -4.01 0.87 -7.51
C LEU A 193 -5.42 0.88 -6.94
N ASP A 194 -6.40 0.57 -7.79
CA ASP A 194 -7.77 0.33 -7.36
C ASP A 194 -7.98 -1.18 -7.27
N THR A 195 -8.40 -1.67 -6.10
CA THR A 195 -8.73 -3.08 -5.88
C THR A 195 -10.23 -3.21 -5.66
N VAL A 196 -10.85 -4.16 -6.36
CA VAL A 196 -12.22 -4.61 -6.10
C VAL A 196 -12.18 -6.12 -5.89
N THR A 197 -12.71 -6.59 -4.77
CA THR A 197 -12.81 -8.03 -4.50
C THR A 197 -14.24 -8.52 -4.73
N ARG A 198 -14.40 -9.64 -5.43
CA ARG A 198 -15.70 -10.26 -5.71
C ARG A 198 -15.62 -11.76 -5.53
N GLU A 199 -16.66 -12.34 -4.94
CA GLU A 199 -16.86 -13.78 -5.00
C GLU A 199 -17.13 -14.21 -6.43
N ILE A 200 -16.51 -15.31 -6.86
CA ILE A 200 -16.76 -15.90 -8.17
C ILE A 200 -17.91 -16.90 -8.03
N LYS A 201 -19.04 -16.56 -8.65
CA LYS A 201 -20.19 -17.45 -8.81
C LYS A 201 -20.14 -18.07 -10.21
N ASP A 202 -20.28 -19.38 -10.28
CA ASP A 202 -20.35 -20.16 -11.53
C ASP A 202 -19.16 -19.98 -12.49
N GLY A 203 -17.97 -19.65 -11.97
CA GLY A 203 -16.75 -19.49 -12.77
C GLY A 203 -16.75 -18.30 -13.72
N LYS A 204 -17.69 -17.35 -13.55
CA LYS A 204 -17.79 -16.16 -14.41
C LYS A 204 -17.04 -14.98 -13.80
N PHE A 205 -16.18 -14.35 -14.59
CA PHE A 205 -15.51 -13.11 -14.23
C PHE A 205 -16.32 -11.91 -14.72
N GLU A 206 -16.54 -10.94 -13.85
CA GLU A 206 -17.08 -9.64 -14.25
C GLU A 206 -16.07 -8.88 -15.13
N ASN A 207 -16.54 -8.27 -16.24
CA ASN A 207 -15.64 -7.66 -17.21
C ASN A 207 -15.16 -6.25 -16.83
N ASN A 208 -15.96 -5.42 -16.17
CA ASN A 208 -15.64 -4.01 -15.89
C ASN A 208 -16.01 -3.59 -14.46
N VAL A 209 -15.48 -4.31 -13.46
CA VAL A 209 -15.79 -4.06 -12.04
C VAL A 209 -15.38 -2.67 -11.53
N HIS A 210 -14.44 -2.01 -12.23
CA HIS A 210 -13.95 -0.68 -11.90
C HIS A 210 -14.73 0.46 -12.61
N ASN A 211 -15.77 0.13 -13.39
CA ASN A 211 -16.57 1.11 -14.15
C ASN A 211 -15.72 2.01 -15.06
N LEU A 212 -14.71 1.43 -15.71
CA LEU A 212 -13.87 2.15 -16.67
C LEU A 212 -14.68 2.64 -17.86
N THR A 213 -14.32 3.83 -18.35
CA THR A 213 -14.87 4.38 -19.59
C THR A 213 -14.49 3.51 -20.80
N PRO A 214 -15.22 3.58 -21.92
CA PRO A 214 -14.86 2.84 -23.14
C PRO A 214 -13.41 3.06 -23.60
N ALA A 215 -12.92 4.31 -23.52
CA ALA A 215 -11.55 4.66 -23.90
C ALA A 215 -10.47 4.11 -22.95
N GLN A 216 -10.80 3.93 -21.66
CA GLN A 216 -9.91 3.27 -20.70
C GLN A 216 -9.92 1.74 -20.89
N LEU A 217 -11.10 1.16 -21.16
CA LEU A 217 -11.25 -0.28 -21.43
C LEU A 217 -10.45 -0.71 -22.66
N GLU A 218 -10.44 0.08 -23.73
CA GLU A 218 -9.66 -0.20 -24.94
C GLU A 218 -8.15 -0.28 -24.65
N LYS A 219 -7.65 0.52 -23.68
CA LYS A 219 -6.25 0.54 -23.27
C LYS A 219 -5.91 -0.48 -22.20
N ARG A 220 -6.92 -1.07 -21.56
CA ARG A 220 -6.74 -1.97 -20.41
C ARG A 220 -6.17 -3.30 -20.88
N GLU A 221 -5.07 -3.69 -20.26
CA GLU A 221 -4.51 -5.02 -20.38
C GLU A 221 -4.94 -5.88 -19.18
N ILE A 222 -5.45 -7.09 -19.41
CA ILE A 222 -5.81 -8.01 -18.32
C ILE A 222 -4.69 -9.05 -18.15
N VAL A 223 -4.24 -9.24 -16.91
CA VAL A 223 -3.25 -10.24 -16.53
C VAL A 223 -3.88 -11.17 -15.48
N PHE A 224 -4.02 -12.44 -15.81
CA PHE A 224 -4.42 -13.44 -14.82
C PHE A 224 -3.20 -13.90 -14.02
N ILE A 225 -3.37 -14.03 -12.71
CA ILE A 225 -2.36 -14.57 -11.80
C ILE A 225 -2.92 -15.84 -11.18
N ASP A 226 -2.31 -16.97 -11.52
CA ASP A 226 -2.50 -18.23 -10.82
C ASP A 226 -1.43 -18.34 -9.71
N ILE A 227 -1.87 -18.36 -8.46
CA ILE A 227 -0.97 -18.43 -7.31
C ILE A 227 -0.27 -19.80 -7.19
N ALA A 228 -0.78 -20.85 -7.83
CA ALA A 228 -0.18 -22.18 -7.82
C ALA A 228 0.88 -22.35 -8.92
N GLU A 229 0.92 -21.47 -9.93
CA GLU A 229 1.93 -21.52 -10.98
C GLU A 229 3.36 -21.43 -10.42
N LYS A 230 4.29 -22.09 -11.11
CA LYS A 230 5.71 -22.06 -10.77
C LYS A 230 6.25 -20.66 -10.99
N LEU A 231 6.99 -20.15 -10.01
CA LEU A 231 7.73 -18.88 -10.14
C LEU A 231 9.08 -19.10 -10.81
N ASP A 232 9.51 -18.09 -11.56
CA ASP A 232 10.90 -17.97 -12.01
C ASP A 232 11.78 -17.48 -10.85
N GLY A 233 12.94 -18.11 -10.65
CA GLY A 233 13.92 -17.73 -9.61
C GLY A 233 13.78 -18.49 -8.29
N GLU A 234 14.38 -17.93 -7.22
CA GLU A 234 14.32 -18.51 -5.88
C GLU A 234 12.91 -18.41 -5.30
N ASN A 235 12.43 -19.52 -4.74
CA ASN A 235 11.10 -19.64 -4.15
C ASN A 235 11.21 -20.40 -2.84
N LYS A 236 10.63 -19.86 -1.76
CA LYS A 236 10.55 -20.57 -0.49
C LYS A 236 9.51 -21.67 -0.63
N GLU A 237 9.94 -22.92 -0.44
CA GLU A 237 9.05 -24.08 -0.54
C GLU A 237 7.87 -24.00 0.44
N SER A 238 8.07 -23.39 1.61
CA SER A 238 7.01 -23.12 2.59
C SER A 238 5.95 -22.11 2.12
N GLU A 239 6.23 -21.37 1.05
CA GLU A 239 5.34 -20.38 0.43
C GLU A 239 4.90 -20.85 -0.96
N ASP A 240 4.87 -22.18 -1.18
CA ASP A 240 4.39 -22.80 -2.41
C ASP A 240 2.99 -23.42 -2.28
N PRO A 241 1.93 -22.79 -2.83
CA PRO A 241 0.58 -23.32 -2.76
C PRO A 241 0.42 -24.69 -3.41
N SER A 242 1.28 -25.04 -4.38
CA SER A 242 1.26 -26.35 -5.03
C SER A 242 1.78 -27.48 -4.14
N LYS A 243 2.42 -27.14 -3.02
CA LYS A 243 2.99 -28.07 -2.05
C LYS A 243 2.36 -27.94 -0.67
N PHE A 244 1.74 -26.80 -0.37
CA PHE A 244 1.17 -26.50 0.93
C PHE A 244 -0.25 -27.07 1.09
N LYS A 245 -0.50 -27.72 2.22
CA LYS A 245 -1.84 -28.12 2.67
C LYS A 245 -2.11 -27.64 4.09
N SER A 246 -3.17 -26.85 4.24
CA SER A 246 -3.61 -26.31 5.52
C SER A 246 -4.06 -27.42 6.45
N GLN A 247 -3.56 -27.39 7.68
CA GLN A 247 -4.00 -28.29 8.75
C GLN A 247 -5.31 -27.82 9.40
N LYS A 248 -5.59 -26.50 9.42
CA LYS A 248 -6.82 -25.95 10.00
C LYS A 248 -8.04 -26.08 9.09
N THR A 249 -7.84 -25.92 7.78
CA THR A 249 -8.95 -25.84 6.80
C THR A 249 -9.00 -27.03 5.84
N GLY A 250 -7.91 -27.81 5.75
CA GLY A 250 -7.76 -28.89 4.78
C GLY A 250 -7.53 -28.44 3.34
N ARG A 251 -7.49 -27.13 3.05
CA ARG A 251 -7.30 -26.56 1.71
C ARG A 251 -5.88 -26.78 1.21
N GLY A 252 -5.75 -27.00 -0.10
CA GLY A 252 -4.49 -27.32 -0.76
C GLY A 252 -4.11 -28.82 -0.68
N PRO A 253 -3.04 -29.23 -1.37
CA PRO A 253 -2.24 -28.44 -2.30
C PRO A 253 -3.02 -28.03 -3.56
N LEU A 254 -2.66 -26.88 -4.13
CA LEU A 254 -3.31 -26.32 -5.31
C LEU A 254 -2.65 -26.84 -6.59
N VAL A 255 -3.43 -27.48 -7.46
CA VAL A 255 -2.96 -27.93 -8.78
C VAL A 255 -2.97 -26.75 -9.77
N PRO A 256 -1.80 -26.36 -10.34
CA PRO A 256 -1.72 -25.24 -11.29
C PRO A 256 -2.67 -25.39 -12.46
N GLY A 257 -3.34 -24.29 -12.85
CA GLY A 257 -4.29 -24.25 -13.97
C GLY A 257 -5.64 -24.95 -13.73
N GLU A 258 -5.81 -25.66 -12.62
CA GLU A 258 -7.00 -26.47 -12.36
C GLU A 258 -7.67 -26.22 -11.02
N TRP A 259 -6.92 -25.79 -10.00
CA TRP A 259 -7.39 -25.73 -8.61
C TRP A 259 -8.63 -24.86 -8.39
N TYR A 260 -8.90 -23.88 -9.25
CA TYR A 260 -10.05 -22.99 -9.15
C TYR A 260 -11.31 -23.54 -9.84
N LYS A 261 -11.20 -24.61 -10.65
CA LYS A 261 -12.34 -25.21 -11.35
C LYS A 261 -13.25 -25.93 -10.34
N GLY A 262 -14.43 -25.37 -10.07
CA GLY A 262 -15.40 -25.94 -9.12
C GLY A 262 -15.06 -25.73 -7.64
N HIS A 263 -14.01 -24.96 -7.33
CA HIS A 263 -13.63 -24.65 -5.95
C HIS A 263 -14.67 -23.75 -5.27
N LYS A 264 -14.99 -24.04 -4.02
CA LYS A 264 -15.83 -23.20 -3.15
C LYS A 264 -15.23 -23.21 -1.73
N PRO A 265 -14.97 -22.05 -1.10
CA PRO A 265 -15.19 -20.69 -1.61
C PRO A 265 -14.17 -20.29 -2.69
N LEU A 266 -14.53 -19.35 -3.56
CA LEU A 266 -13.65 -18.80 -4.58
C LEU A 266 -13.97 -17.32 -4.77
N LEU A 267 -12.94 -16.49 -4.75
CA LEU A 267 -13.04 -15.06 -5.06
C LEU A 267 -11.97 -14.65 -6.07
N CYS A 268 -12.16 -13.48 -6.66
CA CYS A 268 -11.18 -12.80 -7.48
C CYS A 268 -10.91 -11.41 -6.90
N CYS A 269 -9.63 -11.13 -6.66
CA CYS A 269 -9.13 -9.78 -6.43
C CYS A 269 -8.82 -9.15 -7.79
N TYR A 270 -9.63 -8.16 -8.20
CA TYR A 270 -9.39 -7.34 -9.39
C TYR A 270 -8.55 -6.14 -8.99
N LYS A 271 -7.27 -6.14 -9.34
CA LYS A 271 -6.29 -5.11 -8.99
C LYS A 271 -5.94 -4.30 -10.24
N LEU A 272 -6.56 -3.15 -10.39
CA LEU A 272 -6.32 -2.22 -11.49
C LEU A 272 -5.17 -1.27 -11.14
N VAL A 273 -4.04 -1.43 -11.83
CA VAL A 273 -2.90 -0.53 -11.76
C VAL A 273 -2.95 0.46 -12.90
N THR A 274 -3.06 1.74 -12.56
CA THR A 274 -2.99 2.86 -13.51
C THR A 274 -1.70 3.62 -13.28
N ALA A 275 -0.83 3.68 -14.29
CA ALA A 275 0.45 4.37 -14.21
C ALA A 275 0.54 5.52 -15.21
N GLU A 276 0.85 6.70 -14.71
CA GLU A 276 1.29 7.85 -15.50
C GLU A 276 2.79 8.03 -15.34
N ILE A 277 3.54 7.74 -16.40
CA ILE A 277 4.99 7.87 -16.42
C ILE A 277 5.37 8.86 -17.51
N LYS A 278 5.92 10.01 -17.12
CA LYS A 278 6.35 11.11 -18.00
C LYS A 278 7.88 11.18 -18.02
N LEU A 279 8.52 10.06 -18.34
CA LEU A 279 9.98 9.95 -18.45
C LEU A 279 10.41 9.95 -19.92
N PHE A 280 10.98 11.06 -20.37
CA PHE A 280 11.44 11.22 -21.76
C PHE A 280 12.47 10.13 -22.13
N GLY A 281 12.22 9.42 -23.24
CA GLY A 281 13.11 8.35 -23.75
C GLY A 281 13.08 7.03 -22.98
N LEU A 282 12.44 6.95 -21.80
CA LEU A 282 12.44 5.74 -20.94
C LEU A 282 11.03 5.23 -20.58
N GLN A 283 9.97 5.89 -21.05
CA GLN A 283 8.59 5.58 -20.69
C GLN A 283 8.23 4.10 -20.88
N THR A 284 8.38 3.53 -22.08
CA THR A 284 8.01 2.13 -22.37
C THR A 284 8.78 1.13 -21.51
N LYS A 285 10.07 1.40 -21.24
CA LYS A 285 10.90 0.54 -20.38
C LYS A 285 10.45 0.59 -18.93
N ALA A 286 10.11 1.78 -18.43
CA ALA A 286 9.58 1.96 -17.07
C ALA A 286 8.20 1.33 -16.91
N GLU A 287 7.31 1.49 -17.89
CA GLU A 287 5.99 0.83 -17.91
C GLU A 287 6.13 -0.70 -17.92
N GLY A 288 7.06 -1.24 -18.71
CA GLY A 288 7.36 -2.68 -18.75
C GLY A 288 7.91 -3.20 -17.42
N TYR A 289 8.84 -2.48 -16.79
CA TYR A 289 9.36 -2.82 -15.47
C TYR A 289 8.26 -2.82 -14.40
N LEU A 290 7.42 -1.78 -14.38
CA LEU A 290 6.31 -1.66 -13.44
C LEU A 290 5.34 -2.84 -13.57
N LYS A 291 5.03 -3.26 -14.80
CA LYS A 291 4.20 -4.45 -15.04
C LYS A 291 4.81 -5.71 -14.44
N THR A 292 6.07 -5.98 -14.73
CA THR A 292 6.76 -7.17 -14.19
C THR A 292 6.82 -7.14 -12.66
N MET A 293 7.15 -5.97 -12.09
CA MET A 293 7.23 -5.77 -10.65
C MET A 293 5.88 -6.03 -9.96
N TYR A 294 4.77 -5.47 -10.45
CA TYR A 294 3.46 -5.70 -9.84
C TYR A 294 2.97 -7.13 -10.02
N LYS A 295 3.20 -7.74 -11.19
CA LYS A 295 2.89 -9.17 -11.39
C LYS A 295 3.60 -9.99 -10.31
N GLN A 296 4.90 -9.81 -10.14
CA GLN A 296 5.69 -10.55 -9.17
C GLN A 296 5.25 -10.27 -7.72
N LEU A 297 5.06 -9.00 -7.36
CA LEU A 297 4.60 -8.58 -6.04
C LEU A 297 3.26 -9.23 -5.69
N PHE A 298 2.28 -9.16 -6.59
CA PHE A 298 0.96 -9.74 -6.36
C PHE A 298 1.01 -11.26 -6.29
N THR A 299 1.78 -11.92 -7.15
CA THR A 299 1.89 -13.39 -7.10
C THR A 299 2.51 -13.84 -5.77
N ILE A 300 3.64 -13.24 -5.35
CA ILE A 300 4.31 -13.61 -4.09
C ILE A 300 3.39 -13.35 -2.89
N PHE A 301 2.79 -12.16 -2.80
CA PHE A 301 1.95 -11.79 -1.66
C PHE A 301 0.74 -12.71 -1.52
N HIS A 302 0.07 -13.07 -2.62
CA HIS A 302 -1.12 -13.93 -2.54
C HIS A 302 -0.78 -15.40 -2.29
N ARG A 303 0.40 -15.87 -2.73
CA ARG A 303 0.94 -17.17 -2.31
C ARG A 303 1.15 -17.22 -0.79
N GLN A 304 1.74 -16.17 -0.23
CA GLN A 304 1.96 -16.02 1.21
C GLN A 304 0.64 -16.02 1.99
N ILE A 305 -0.38 -15.28 1.54
CA ILE A 305 -1.71 -15.31 2.17
C ILE A 305 -2.23 -16.74 2.28
N PHE A 306 -2.18 -17.50 1.18
CA PHE A 306 -2.67 -18.88 1.16
C PHE A 306 -1.84 -19.82 2.03
N CYS A 307 -0.51 -19.80 1.89
CA CYS A 307 0.39 -20.69 2.64
C CYS A 307 0.47 -20.35 4.13
N TRP A 308 0.05 -19.14 4.53
CA TRP A 308 -0.05 -18.75 5.94
C TRP A 308 -1.45 -18.88 6.51
N ILE A 309 -2.40 -19.48 5.80
CA ILE A 309 -3.79 -19.63 6.27
C ILE A 309 -3.89 -20.24 7.67
N ASP A 310 -3.03 -21.19 8.03
CA ASP A 310 -3.05 -21.79 9.37
C ASP A 310 -2.67 -20.78 10.48
N LYS A 311 -2.01 -19.67 10.15
CA LYS A 311 -1.61 -18.64 11.12
C LYS A 311 -2.70 -17.60 11.38
N TRP A 312 -3.50 -17.26 10.36
CA TRP A 312 -4.49 -16.19 10.46
C TRP A 312 -5.95 -16.67 10.42
N HIS A 313 -6.21 -17.87 9.92
CA HIS A 313 -7.58 -18.39 9.84
C HIS A 313 -8.17 -18.58 11.25
N GLY A 314 -9.36 -18.03 11.44
CA GLY A 314 -10.08 -18.00 12.70
C GLY A 314 -9.85 -16.75 13.55
N LEU A 315 -8.94 -15.85 13.15
CA LEU A 315 -8.82 -14.54 13.79
C LEU A 315 -10.02 -13.66 13.43
N SER A 316 -10.50 -12.91 14.42
CA SER A 316 -11.44 -11.82 14.23
C SER A 316 -10.76 -10.59 13.63
N LEU A 317 -11.57 -9.68 13.07
CA LEU A 317 -11.06 -8.39 12.56
C LEU A 317 -10.38 -7.59 13.68
N GLU A 318 -10.97 -7.58 14.88
CA GLU A 318 -10.42 -6.93 16.06
C GLU A 318 -9.01 -7.45 16.41
N GLU A 319 -8.83 -8.77 16.45
CA GLU A 319 -7.51 -9.38 16.73
C GLU A 319 -6.47 -8.97 15.68
N VAL A 320 -6.82 -8.98 14.40
CA VAL A 320 -5.88 -8.56 13.34
C VAL A 320 -5.56 -7.07 13.41
N ARG A 321 -6.53 -6.21 13.72
CA ARG A 321 -6.27 -4.77 13.93
C ARG A 321 -5.34 -4.52 15.11
N LYS A 322 -5.49 -5.29 16.19
CA LYS A 322 -4.56 -5.23 17.32
C LYS A 322 -3.15 -5.64 16.89
N ILE A 323 -3.01 -6.69 16.08
CA ILE A 323 -1.72 -7.11 15.51
C ILE A 323 -1.10 -5.99 14.66
N GLU A 324 -1.87 -5.34 13.79
CA GLU A 324 -1.37 -4.21 12.98
C GLU A 324 -0.89 -3.05 13.85
N TYR A 325 -1.64 -2.71 14.90
CA TYR A 325 -1.28 -1.64 15.85
C TYR A 325 0.01 -1.96 16.62
N ASP A 326 0.09 -3.15 17.21
CA ASP A 326 1.27 -3.59 17.97
C ASP A 326 2.50 -3.65 17.06
N LEU A 327 2.31 -4.13 15.83
CA LEU A 327 3.39 -4.18 14.83
C LEU A 327 3.89 -2.79 14.45
N ALA A 328 3.00 -1.82 14.21
CA ALA A 328 3.40 -0.47 13.83
C ALA A 328 4.42 0.13 14.82
N ARG A 329 4.18 -0.09 16.12
CA ARG A 329 5.09 0.34 17.20
C ARG A 329 6.44 -0.37 17.16
N ILE A 330 6.45 -1.67 16.85
CA ILE A 330 7.68 -2.46 16.73
C ILE A 330 8.50 -2.01 15.52
N LEU A 331 7.85 -1.76 14.38
CA LEU A 331 8.53 -1.36 13.15
C LEU A 331 9.22 0.00 13.30
N LEU A 332 8.57 0.95 13.98
CA LEU A 332 9.17 2.26 14.28
C LEU A 332 10.46 2.10 15.09
N LYS A 333 10.44 1.29 16.16
CA LYS A 333 11.65 1.01 16.95
C LYS A 333 12.77 0.39 16.12
N LYS A 334 12.46 -0.61 15.27
CA LYS A 334 13.46 -1.26 14.42
C LYS A 334 14.12 -0.31 13.41
N ILE A 335 13.37 0.65 12.90
CA ILE A 335 13.90 1.68 12.00
C ILE A 335 14.82 2.63 12.76
N ASP A 336 14.41 3.06 13.95
CA ASP A 336 15.19 3.99 14.79
C ASP A 336 16.46 3.35 15.37
N GLU A 337 16.39 2.09 15.78
CA GLU A 337 17.49 1.32 16.39
C GLU A 337 18.43 0.70 15.34
N GLY A 338 18.06 0.74 14.05
CA GLY A 338 18.86 0.17 12.97
C GLY A 338 18.96 -1.36 12.99
N GLU A 339 18.09 -2.07 13.73
CA GLU A 339 18.10 -3.52 13.83
C GLU A 339 17.87 -4.17 12.45
N LEU A 340 18.81 -4.99 11.98
CA LEU A 340 18.73 -5.64 10.67
C LEU A 340 17.54 -6.62 10.59
N SER A 341 16.88 -6.67 9.43
CA SER A 341 15.83 -7.65 9.18
C SER A 341 16.42 -9.06 9.06
N LYS A 342 15.65 -10.11 9.40
CA LYS A 342 16.12 -11.51 9.30
C LYS A 342 16.61 -11.89 7.90
N ASN A 343 16.03 -11.30 6.85
CA ASN A 343 16.43 -11.55 5.46
C ASN A 343 17.75 -10.85 5.07
N GLN A 344 18.17 -9.80 5.80
CA GLN A 344 19.46 -9.16 5.58
C GLN A 344 20.61 -9.93 6.24
N LEU A 345 20.35 -10.65 7.34
CA LEU A 345 21.36 -11.45 8.05
C LEU A 345 21.76 -12.75 7.32
N VAL A 346 21.00 -13.16 6.30
CA VAL A 346 21.24 -14.41 5.54
C VAL A 346 22.06 -14.14 4.26
N ASN A 347 22.24 -12.87 3.89
CA ASN A 347 22.92 -12.45 2.65
C ASN A 347 24.31 -11.80 2.89
N GLU A 348 24.87 -11.92 4.09
CA GLU A 348 26.28 -11.65 4.41
C GLU A 348 27.04 -12.97 4.53
#